data_AF-A0A964IC09-F1
#
_entry.id   AF-A0A964IC09-F1
#
_cell.length_a   1.000
_cell.length_b   1.000
_cell.length_c   1.000
_cell.angle_alpha   90.00
_cell.angle_beta   90.00
_cell.angle_gamma   90.00
#
_symmetry.space_group_name_H-M   'P 1'
#
loop_
_entity.id
_entity.type
_entity.pdbx_description
1 polymer ?
#
loop_
_entity_poly.entity_id
_entity_poly.type
_entity_poly.pdbx_seq_one_letter_code
_entity_poly.pdbx_strand_id
1 'polypeptide(L)'
;MPLLTVEGEGTFEVPMGKRLVLALEQDAHIDQLHACGGKARCTTCRVEFISGEPETRTEAETAALSSRGLTGVRLSCQILMNHDMTVRAISRLAGSGRADAGRTPAEAIEP
;
A
#
# COMPACT_ATOMS: atom_id res chain seq x y z
N MET A 1 8.66 -16.74 -1.22
CA MET A 1 7.45 -15.93 -1.16
C MET A 1 7.53 -15.17 0.14
N PRO A 2 7.66 -13.83 0.13
CA PRO A 2 7.62 -13.06 1.37
C PRO A 2 6.26 -13.17 2.07
N LEU A 3 6.27 -12.97 3.38
CA LEU A 3 5.08 -12.93 4.23
C LEU A 3 4.60 -11.50 4.44
N LEU A 4 3.34 -11.24 4.13
CA LEU A 4 2.64 -10.01 4.50
C LEU A 4 1.81 -10.26 5.75
N THR A 5 2.14 -9.61 6.86
CA THR A 5 1.29 -9.58 8.05
C THR A 5 0.51 -8.27 8.11
N VAL A 6 -0.80 -8.36 8.19
CA VAL A 6 -1.69 -7.20 8.37
C VAL A 6 -2.22 -7.23 9.80
N GLU A 7 -1.92 -6.19 10.57
CA GLU A 7 -2.31 -6.10 11.98
C GLU A 7 -3.83 -6.27 12.15
N GLY A 8 -4.22 -7.26 12.95
CA GLY A 8 -5.62 -7.57 13.23
C GLY A 8 -6.31 -8.50 12.22
N GLU A 9 -5.66 -8.85 11.10
CA GLU A 9 -6.28 -9.59 10.00
C GLU A 9 -5.60 -10.95 9.76
N GLY A 10 -4.27 -11.01 9.78
CA GLY A 10 -3.52 -12.26 9.63
C GLY A 10 -2.20 -12.12 8.87
N THR A 11 -1.64 -13.27 8.49
CA THR A 11 -0.38 -13.38 7.73
C THR A 11 -0.62 -14.16 6.44
N PHE A 12 -0.10 -13.65 5.33
CA PHE A 12 -0.38 -14.13 3.97
C PHE A 12 0.92 -14.33 3.20
N GLU A 13 1.03 -15.43 2.45
CA GLU A 13 2.13 -15.65 1.50
C GLU A 13 1.87 -14.86 0.22
N VAL A 14 2.84 -14.05 -0.19
CA VAL A 14 2.69 -13.16 -1.34
C VAL A 14 3.79 -13.49 -2.38
N PRO A 15 3.49 -13.45 -3.69
CA PRO A 15 4.51 -13.56 -4.72
C PRO A 15 5.59 -12.48 -4.58
N MET A 16 6.86 -12.87 -4.72
CA MET A 16 7.97 -11.93 -4.67
C MET A 16 7.85 -10.89 -5.79
N GLY A 17 8.07 -9.63 -5.46
CA GLY A 17 7.96 -8.51 -6.39
C GLY A 17 6.53 -8.01 -6.63
N LYS A 18 5.50 -8.59 -6.02
CA LYS A 18 4.13 -8.06 -6.10
C LYS A 18 4.04 -6.70 -5.40
N ARG A 19 3.27 -5.75 -5.94
CA ARG A 19 3.05 -4.46 -5.28
C ARG A 19 2.26 -4.65 -3.98
N LEU A 20 2.68 -3.97 -2.92
CA LEU A 20 2.05 -4.10 -1.59
C LEU A 20 0.54 -3.74 -1.63
N VAL A 21 0.13 -2.74 -2.42
CA VAL A 21 -1.30 -2.42 -2.58
C VAL A 21 -2.11 -3.58 -3.17
N LEU A 22 -1.55 -4.31 -4.13
CA LEU A 22 -2.20 -5.46 -4.75
C LEU A 22 -2.18 -6.65 -3.80
N ALA A 23 -1.12 -6.78 -3.00
CA ALA A 23 -1.04 -7.82 -1.96
C ALA A 23 -2.11 -7.62 -0.87
N LEU A 24 -2.28 -6.38 -0.43
CA LEU A 24 -3.33 -6.01 0.52
C LEU A 24 -4.73 -6.32 -0.04
N GLU A 25 -5.01 -5.93 -1.29
CA GLU A 25 -6.32 -6.11 -1.91
C GLU A 25 -6.63 -7.58 -2.26
N GLN A 26 -5.70 -8.27 -2.90
CA GLN A 26 -5.96 -9.55 -3.55
C GLN A 26 -5.64 -10.75 -2.67
N ASP A 27 -4.58 -10.67 -1.86
CA ASP A 27 -4.10 -11.81 -1.06
C ASP A 27 -4.60 -11.70 0.40
N ALA A 28 -4.59 -10.49 0.97
CA ALA A 28 -5.07 -10.24 2.33
C ALA A 28 -6.54 -9.81 2.40
N HIS A 29 -7.21 -9.65 1.26
CA HIS A 29 -8.62 -9.23 1.14
C HIS A 29 -8.96 -7.94 1.91
N ILE A 30 -7.99 -7.04 2.03
CA ILE A 30 -8.14 -5.72 2.60
C ILE A 30 -8.69 -4.79 1.53
N ASP A 31 -9.76 -4.08 1.83
CA ASP A 31 -10.38 -3.06 0.99
C ASP A 31 -9.54 -1.76 0.96
N GLN A 32 -8.24 -1.90 0.71
CA GLN A 32 -7.28 -0.82 0.66
C GLN A 32 -7.63 0.15 -0.47
N LEU A 33 -7.67 1.45 -0.15
CA LEU A 33 -7.95 2.46 -1.17
C LEU A 33 -6.77 2.64 -2.13
N HIS A 34 -7.08 2.88 -3.41
CA HIS A 34 -6.12 3.16 -4.46
C HIS A 34 -6.71 4.15 -5.49
N ALA A 35 -7.36 5.22 -5.00
CA ALA A 35 -8.18 6.15 -5.79
C ALA A 35 -7.54 6.71 -7.09
N CYS A 36 -6.21 6.83 -7.15
CA CYS A 36 -5.50 7.30 -8.35
C CYS A 36 -5.06 6.18 -9.32
N GLY A 37 -5.39 4.92 -9.06
CA GLY A 37 -4.90 3.78 -9.82
C GLY A 37 -3.44 3.42 -9.55
N GLY A 38 -2.93 3.72 -8.35
CA GLY A 38 -1.54 3.41 -7.99
C GLY A 38 -0.47 4.31 -8.62
N LYS A 39 -0.85 5.50 -9.09
CA LYS A 39 -0.01 6.46 -9.82
C LYS A 39 0.43 7.65 -8.96
N ALA A 40 0.84 7.40 -7.71
CA ALA A 40 1.31 8.38 -6.71
C ALA A 40 0.70 9.82 -6.71
N ARG A 41 -0.53 10.03 -7.21
CA ARG A 41 -1.21 11.34 -7.34
C ARG A 41 -2.16 11.61 -6.19
N CYS A 42 -2.60 10.54 -5.52
CA CYS A 42 -3.34 10.58 -4.27
C CYS A 42 -2.47 10.03 -3.13
N THR A 43 -3.03 9.99 -1.91
CA THR A 43 -2.40 9.37 -0.74
C THR A 43 -3.38 8.47 0.03
N THR A 44 -4.33 7.89 -0.71
CA THR A 44 -5.37 7.02 -0.14
C THR A 44 -4.87 5.60 0.10
N CYS A 45 -3.82 5.14 -0.58
CA CYS A 45 -3.23 3.82 -0.35
C CYS A 45 -2.25 3.80 0.84
N ARG A 46 -2.34 4.76 1.76
CA ARG A 46 -1.39 4.86 2.85
C ARG A 46 -1.49 3.67 3.82
N VAL A 47 -0.33 3.24 4.30
CA VAL A 47 -0.15 2.22 5.34
C VAL A 47 0.87 2.72 6.36
N GLU A 48 0.80 2.18 7.57
CA GLU A 48 1.85 2.33 8.58
C GLU A 48 2.63 1.02 8.67
N PHE A 49 3.95 1.11 8.74
CA PHE A 49 4.78 -0.07 8.97
C PHE A 49 4.93 -0.34 10.47
N ILE A 50 4.81 -1.61 10.83
CA ILE A 50 5.14 -2.13 12.16
C ILE A 50 6.53 -2.76 12.12
N SER A 51 6.85 -3.49 11.05
CA SER A 51 8.17 -4.05 10.78
C SER A 51 8.37 -4.31 9.29
N GLY A 52 9.63 -4.43 8.86
CA GLY A 52 9.97 -4.68 7.44
C GLY A 52 9.65 -3.48 6.54
N GLU A 53 9.81 -2.25 7.01
CA GLU A 53 9.71 -1.08 6.12
C GLU A 53 10.88 -1.07 5.13
N PRO A 54 10.63 -1.00 3.81
CA PRO A 54 11.70 -0.82 2.84
C PRO A 54 12.44 0.49 3.05
N GLU A 55 13.76 0.43 3.05
CA GLU A 55 14.65 1.60 3.20
C GLU A 55 14.49 2.59 2.04
N THR A 56 14.19 2.09 0.84
CA THR A 56 14.05 2.92 -0.35
C THR A 56 12.62 3.42 -0.54
N ARG A 57 12.51 4.62 -1.10
CA ARG A 57 11.25 5.26 -1.49
C ARG A 57 11.36 5.76 -2.92
N THR A 58 10.27 5.72 -3.67
CA THR A 58 10.25 6.36 -4.99
C THR A 58 10.22 7.89 -4.84
N GLU A 59 10.73 8.61 -5.84
CA GLU A 59 10.64 10.07 -5.87
C GLU A 59 9.17 10.53 -5.86
N ALA A 60 8.32 9.83 -6.61
CA ALA A 60 6.89 10.11 -6.70
C ALA A 60 6.18 9.92 -5.35
N GLU A 61 6.49 8.86 -4.60
CA GLU A 61 6.00 8.66 -3.23
C GLU A 61 6.40 9.83 -2.33
N THR A 62 7.69 10.18 -2.35
CA THR A 62 8.25 11.23 -1.49
C THR A 62 7.59 12.58 -1.79
N ALA A 63 7.42 12.93 -3.07
CA ALA A 63 6.76 14.16 -3.50
C ALA A 63 5.27 14.18 -3.09
N ALA A 64 4.55 13.07 -3.26
CA ALA A 64 3.13 12.98 -2.93
C ALA A 64 2.86 13.10 -1.41
N LEU A 65 3.71 12.50 -0.58
CA LEU A 65 3.61 12.62 0.88
C LEU A 65 3.99 14.03 1.35
N SER A 66 5.09 14.58 0.84
CA SER A 66 5.59 15.91 1.21
C SER A 66 4.60 17.01 0.84
N SER A 67 4.03 16.98 -0.36
CA SER A 67 3.05 17.96 -0.83
C SER A 67 1.77 18.00 0.01
N ARG A 68 1.49 16.95 0.79
CA ARG A 68 0.34 16.86 1.68
C ARG A 68 0.70 16.91 3.16
N GLY A 69 1.98 17.12 3.49
CA GLY A 69 2.46 17.15 4.88
C GLY A 69 2.26 15.84 5.65
N LEU A 70 2.21 14.69 4.96
CA LEU A 70 1.98 13.39 5.59
C LEU A 70 3.31 12.77 6.05
N THR A 71 3.34 12.31 7.30
CA THR A 71 4.50 11.66 7.92
C THR A 71 4.07 10.36 8.61
N GLY A 72 5.03 9.48 8.93
CA GLY A 72 4.77 8.19 9.58
C GLY A 72 4.05 7.15 8.73
N VAL A 73 3.81 7.44 7.45
CA VAL A 73 3.07 6.58 6.52
C VAL A 73 3.83 6.37 5.22
N ARG A 74 3.47 5.30 4.52
CA ARG A 74 3.98 4.94 3.20
C ARG A 74 2.86 4.70 2.22
N LEU A 75 3.11 4.89 0.93
CA LEU A 75 2.14 4.60 -0.12
C LEU A 75 2.30 3.14 -0.55
N SER A 76 1.39 2.25 -0.17
CA SER A 76 1.49 0.83 -0.50
C SER A 76 1.52 0.56 -2.00
N CYS A 77 1.03 1.49 -2.83
CA CYS A 77 1.15 1.35 -4.28
C CYS A 77 2.58 1.56 -4.80
N GLN A 78 3.45 2.22 -4.07
CA GLN A 78 4.84 2.52 -4.49
C GLN A 78 5.86 1.54 -3.88
N ILE A 79 5.41 0.39 -3.38
CA ILE A 79 6.23 -0.59 -2.68
C ILE A 79 6.08 -1.97 -3.33
N LEU A 80 7.20 -2.66 -3.53
CA LEU A 80 7.25 -4.07 -3.93
C LEU A 80 7.53 -4.94 -2.71
N MET A 81 6.88 -6.09 -2.64
CA MET A 81 7.14 -7.12 -1.65
C MET A 81 8.35 -7.96 -2.03
N ASN A 82 9.53 -7.60 -1.53
CA ASN A 82 10.77 -8.37 -1.73
C ASN A 82 11.31 -9.01 -0.44
N HIS A 83 10.68 -8.75 0.70
CA HIS A 83 10.94 -9.34 2.01
C HIS A 83 9.66 -9.30 2.85
N ASP A 84 9.69 -9.92 4.03
CA ASP A 84 8.55 -9.97 4.94
C ASP A 84 8.24 -8.58 5.51
N MET A 85 6.95 -8.25 5.59
CA MET A 85 6.47 -6.94 6.02
C MET A 85 5.30 -7.09 6.98
N THR A 86 5.27 -6.26 8.01
CA THR A 86 4.10 -6.13 8.89
C THR A 86 3.57 -4.70 8.81
N VAL A 87 2.29 -4.56 8.47
CA VAL A 87 1.67 -3.24 8.25
C VAL A 87 0.32 -3.12 8.95
N ARG A 88 -0.09 -1.88 9.20
CA ARG A 88 -1.46 -1.52 9.59
C ARG A 88 -2.19 -0.91 8.39
N ALA A 89 -3.35 -1.45 8.05
CA ALA A 89 -4.23 -0.95 7.00
C ALA A 89 -5.07 0.23 7.50
N ILE A 90 -4.50 1.43 7.50
CA ILE A 90 -5.13 2.65 8.05
C ILE A 90 -6.04 3.42 7.07
N SER A 91 -6.17 2.94 5.83
CA SER A 91 -6.86 3.69 4.76
C SER A 91 -7.67 2.75 3.87
N ARG A 92 -8.78 2.29 4.45
CA ARG A 92 -9.71 1.31 3.90
C ARG A 92 -10.92 1.98 3.26
N LEU A 93 -11.62 1.29 2.37
CA LEU A 93 -12.86 1.75 1.73
C LEU A 93 -13.97 1.88 2.76
N ALA A 94 -14.10 0.88 3.64
CA ALA A 94 -14.98 0.90 4.80
C ALA A 94 -14.69 2.14 5.66
N GLY A 95 -15.73 2.93 5.92
CA GLY A 95 -15.63 4.16 6.70
C GLY A 95 -15.05 5.37 5.95
N SER A 96 -14.63 5.24 4.69
CA SER A 96 -14.03 6.36 3.94
C SER A 96 -15.02 7.32 3.29
N GLY A 97 -16.29 6.91 3.14
CA GLY A 97 -17.32 7.65 2.41
C GLY A 97 -17.16 7.66 0.88
N ARG A 98 -16.22 6.87 0.33
CA ARG A 98 -16.07 6.70 -1.13
C ARG A 98 -17.04 5.65 -1.67
N ALA A 99 -17.43 5.81 -2.93
CA ALA A 99 -18.25 4.83 -3.64
C ALA A 99 -17.48 3.55 -3.99
N ASP A 100 -16.17 3.68 -4.26
CA ASP A 100 -15.28 2.59 -4.63
C ASP A 100 -13.83 2.86 -4.15
N ALA A 101 -12.99 1.83 -4.23
CA ALA A 101 -11.59 1.90 -3.80
C ALA A 101 -10.69 2.69 -4.80
N GLY A 102 -11.09 2.77 -6.06
CA GLY A 102 -10.30 3.28 -7.17
C GLY A 102 -10.14 2.25 -8.29
N ARG A 103 -9.43 2.65 -9.35
CA ARG A 103 -9.05 1.73 -10.44
C ARG A 103 -7.94 0.80 -9.95
N THR A 104 -7.98 -0.46 -10.36
CA THR A 104 -6.93 -1.43 -10.05
C THR A 104 -5.56 -0.92 -10.51
N PRO A 105 -4.56 -0.86 -9.61
CA PRO A 105 -3.18 -0.52 -9.97
C PRO A 105 -2.56 -1.50 -10.97
N ALA A 106 -1.68 -1.01 -11.85
CA ALA A 106 -0.87 -1.88 -12.70
C ALA A 106 0.07 -2.78 -11.88
N GLU A 107 0.52 -3.91 -12.43
CA GLU A 107 1.44 -4.81 -11.74
C GLU A 107 2.81 -4.18 -11.49
N ALA A 108 3.31 -3.38 -12.42
CA ALA A 108 4.55 -2.62 -12.28
C ALA A 108 4.32 -1.28 -11.55
N ILE A 109 5.34 -0.79 -10.84
CA ILE A 109 5.28 0.55 -10.25
C ILE A 109 5.20 1.62 -11.35
N GLU A 110 4.23 2.51 -11.20
CA GLU A 110 4.05 3.70 -12.03
C GLU A 110 4.06 4.97 -11.15
N PRO A 111 4.61 6.09 -11.62
CA PRO A 111 4.45 7.40 -11.00
C PRO A 111 3.03 7.93 -11.02
#